data_AF-A0A1I5FEL4-F1
#
_entry.id   AF-A0A1I5FEL4-F1
#
_cell.length_a   1.000
_cell.length_b   1.000
_cell.length_c   1.000
_cell.angle_alpha   90.00
_cell.angle_beta   90.00
_cell.angle_gamma   90.00
#
_symmetry.space_group_name_H-M   'P 1'
#
loop_
_entity.id
_entity.type
_entity.pdbx_description
1 polymer ?
#
loop_
_entity_poly.entity_id
_entity_poly.type
_entity_poly.pdbx_seq_one_letter_code
_entity_poly.pdbx_strand_id
1 'polypeptide(L)' 'MASLIDRIKRFMRSPQGQKARARAERLARDPRTQAKARGLLARVRGGRRH' A
#
# COMPACT_ATOMS: atom_id res chain seq x y z
N MET A 1 10.52 20.02 11.17
CA MET A 1 10.08 18.71 10.67
C MET A 1 8.54 18.53 10.52
N ALA A 2 7.72 19.60 10.59
CA ALA A 2 6.26 19.47 10.41
C ALA A 2 5.80 19.45 8.93
N SER A 3 6.58 20.07 8.03
CA SER A 3 6.14 20.33 6.65
C SER A 3 5.97 19.07 5.78
N LEU A 4 6.78 18.03 6.02
CA LEU A 4 6.67 16.77 5.25
C LEU A 4 5.39 16.00 5.57
N ILE A 5 5.03 15.94 6.86
CA ILE A 5 3.80 15.29 7.33
C ILE A 5 2.58 16.07 6.84
N ASP A 6 2.65 17.40 6.84
CA ASP A 6 1.57 18.24 6.35
C ASP A 6 1.36 18.08 4.83
N ARG A 7 2.45 17.96 4.07
CA ARG A 7 2.41 17.68 2.63
C ARG A 7 1.85 16.30 2.32
N ILE A 8 2.17 15.29 3.13
CA ILE A 8 1.58 13.95 3.03
C ILE A 8 0.08 14.00 3.36
N LYS A 9 -0.34 14.69 4.43
CA LYS A 9 -1.77 14.88 4.76
C LYS A 9 -2.51 15.60 3.64
N ARG A 10 -1.92 16.65 3.07
CA ARG A 10 -2.49 17.42 1.96
C ARG A 10 -2.55 16.59 0.68
N PHE A 11 -1.57 15.71 0.46
CA PHE A 11 -1.57 14.75 -0.63
C PHE A 11 -2.61 13.65 -0.45
N MET A 12 -2.78 13.13 0.76
CA MET A 12 -3.83 12.17 1.11
C MET A 12 -5.23 12.77 0.94
N ARG A 13 -5.40 14.07 1.23
CA ARG A 13 -6.64 14.82 1.00
C ARG A 13 -6.83 15.26 -0.46
N SER A 14 -5.79 15.18 -1.29
CA SER A 14 -5.86 15.48 -2.72
C SER A 14 -6.57 14.35 -3.48
N PRO A 15 -7.23 14.65 -4.62
CA PRO A 15 -7.81 13.63 -5.50
C PRO A 15 -6.80 12.55 -5.94
N GLN A 16 -5.50 12.86 -5.97
CA GLN A 16 -4.46 11.87 -6.25
C GLN A 16 -4.29 10.86 -5.11
N GLY A 17 -4.30 11.31 -3.85
CA GLY A 17 -4.25 10.43 -2.68
C GLY A 17 -5.52 9.59 -2.52
N GLN A 18 -6.68 10.16 -2.82
CA GLN A 18 -7.94 9.42 -2.83
C GLN A 18 -7.97 8.35 -3.93
N LYS A 19 -7.46 8.64 -5.13
CA LYS A 19 -7.27 7.62 -6.18
C LYS A 19 -6.30 6.53 -5.76
N ALA A 20 -5.20 6.87 -5.10
CA ALA A 20 -4.25 5.90 -4.57
C ALA A 20 -4.89 5.01 -3.50
N ARG A 21 -5.67 5.59 -2.58
CA ARG A 21 -6.47 4.85 -1.60
C ARG A 21 -7.51 3.94 -2.25
N ALA A 22 -8.29 4.44 -3.20
CA ALA A 22 -9.29 3.65 -3.91
C ALA A 22 -8.67 2.49 -4.71
N ARG A 23 -7.50 2.70 -5.31
CA ARG A 23 -6.72 1.62 -5.95
C ARG A 23 -6.23 0.61 -4.91
N ALA A 24 -5.70 1.07 -3.78
CA ALA A 24 -5.27 0.20 -2.70
C ALA A 24 -6.44 -0.61 -2.11
N GLU A 25 -7.60 0.02 -1.90
CA GLU A 25 -8.82 -0.65 -1.43
C GLU A 25 -9.36 -1.65 -2.45
N ARG A 26 -9.33 -1.34 -3.74
CA ARG A 26 -9.68 -2.30 -4.80
C ARG A 26 -8.73 -3.50 -4.80
N LEU A 27 -7.43 -3.25 -4.71
CA LEU A 27 -6.42 -4.31 -4.63
C LEU A 27 -6.56 -5.12 -3.34
N ALA A 28 -6.95 -4.50 -2.23
CA ALA A 28 -7.18 -5.17 -0.95
C ALA A 28 -8.49 -5.97 -0.92
N ARG A 29 -9.53 -5.50 -1.62
CA ARG A 29 -10.81 -6.20 -1.79
C ARG A 29 -10.69 -7.42 -2.70
N ASP A 30 -9.64 -7.49 -3.52
CA ASP A 30 -9.44 -8.61 -4.43
C ASP A 30 -8.74 -9.78 -3.70
N PRO A 31 -9.43 -10.90 -3.43
CA PRO A 31 -8.84 -12.03 -2.71
C PRO A 31 -7.68 -12.67 -3.50
N ARG A 32 -7.73 -12.59 -4.84
CA ARG A 32 -6.65 -13.07 -5.72
C ARG A 32 -5.38 -12.22 -5.56
N THR A 33 -5.53 -10.91 -5.44
CA THR A 33 -4.42 -9.99 -5.19
C THR A 33 -3.85 -10.20 -3.79
N GLN A 34 -4.71 -10.45 -2.80
CA GLN A 34 -4.29 -10.77 -1.44
C GLN A 34 -3.46 -12.07 -1.37
N ALA A 35 -3.88 -13.12 -2.07
CA ALA A 35 -3.13 -14.38 -2.15
C ALA A 35 -1.76 -14.18 -2.82
N LYS A 36 -1.72 -13.42 -3.93
CA LYS A 36 -0.47 -13.11 -4.64
C LYS A 36 0.47 -12.24 -3.80
N ALA A 37 -0.07 -11.23 -3.11
CA ALA A 37 0.68 -10.39 -2.18
C ALA A 37 1.18 -11.20 -0.98
N ARG A 38 0.36 -12.09 -0.40
CA ARG A 38 0.79 -13.02 0.66
C ARG A 38 1.91 -13.94 0.18
N GLY A 39 1.83 -14.49 -1.02
CA GLY A 39 2.88 -15.34 -1.58
C GLY A 39 4.20 -14.58 -1.82
N LEU A 40 4.13 -13.36 -2.35
CA LEU A 40 5.30 -12.50 -2.53
C LEU A 40 5.89 -12.07 -1.18
N LEU A 41 5.05 -11.66 -0.22
CA LEU A 41 5.48 -11.32 1.14
C LEU A 41 6.07 -12.53 1.85
N ALA A 42 5.50 -13.72 1.69
CA ALA A 42 6.04 -14.96 2.25
C ALA A 42 7.39 -15.30 1.64
N ARG A 43 7.60 -15.08 0.33
CA ARG A 43 8.92 -15.22 -0.31
C ARG A 43 9.94 -14.20 0.19
N VAL A 44 9.56 -12.93 0.32
CA VAL A 44 10.45 -11.88 0.84
C VAL A 44 10.79 -12.11 2.32
N ARG A 45 9.82 -12.57 3.12
CA ARG A 45 9.99 -12.84 4.55
C ARG A 45 10.70 -14.19 4.81
N GLY A 46 10.49 -15.18 3.95
CA GLY A 46 11.14 -16.50 4.00
C GLY A 46 12.53 -16.52 3.37
N GLY A 47 12.81 -15.64 2.40
CA GLY A 47 14.14 -15.49 1.77
C GLY A 47 15.17 -14.78 2.63
N ARG A 48 14.80 -14.25 3.80
CA ARG A 48 15.73 -13.66 4.78
C ARG A 48 16.28 -14.66 5.80
N ARG A 49 16.07 -15.96 5.55
CA ARG A 49 16.51 -17.06 6.39
C ARG A 49 17.33 -18.05 5.54
N HIS A 50 18.42 -17.57 4.96
CA HIS A 50 19.52 -18.39 4.49
C HIS A 50 20.80 -17.56 4.40
#